data_AF-A0AAE5K1K3-F1
#
_entry.id   AF-A0AAE5K1K3-F1
#
_cell.length_a   1.000
_cell.length_b   1.000
_cell.length_c   1.000
_cell.angle_alpha   90.00
_cell.angle_beta   90.00
_cell.angle_gamma   90.00
#
_symmetry.space_group_name_H-M   'P 1'
#
loop_
_entity.id
_entity.type
_entity.pdbx_description
1 polymer ?
#
loop_
_entity_poly.entity_id
_entity_poly.type
_entity_poly.pdbx_seq_one_letter_code
_entity_poly.pdbx_strand_id
1 'polypeptide(L)'
;MYWIINDNIEFWPEHRKLISVHNADLNVVLTTPASRCLSLLLEAFPDVVAQQDFFTRVWEEEGMRVPTNTLYQNISIIRRGFRAVGDTTHSLIATVPRRGFKIHNDINIQNHVINSSTDAHTHNAPPAIKVNAGYKESIGGAKNFNNKILKHIKSHLIMLSAFVIGAYSAYWLWNNNQPKPFFKDYKTVAEINGCHFNVTEDTIDGLKEFDKYKTRILDSGINCKKHPWLYFPLAKSSPGMIVMACNKNYNQHEVANCLTLSYREVNRD
;
A
#
# COMPACT_ATOMS: atom_id res chain seq x y z
N MET A 1 5.02 -4.52 -26.93
CA MET A 1 5.95 -5.63 -26.59
C MET A 1 5.63 -6.09 -25.18
N TYR A 2 5.70 -7.39 -24.91
CA TYR A 2 5.53 -7.95 -23.57
C TYR A 2 6.55 -9.08 -23.35
N TRP A 3 6.82 -9.38 -22.09
CA TRP A 3 7.75 -10.45 -21.70
C TRP A 3 7.02 -11.58 -20.99
N ILE A 4 7.42 -12.82 -21.24
CA ILE A 4 7.08 -13.97 -20.41
C ILE A 4 8.32 -14.33 -19.59
N ILE A 5 8.16 -14.30 -18.26
CA ILE A 5 9.20 -14.54 -17.27
C ILE A 5 8.87 -15.85 -16.57
N ASN A 6 9.83 -16.78 -16.53
CA ASN A 6 9.73 -18.08 -15.89
C ASN A 6 8.50 -18.90 -16.29
N ASP A 7 8.01 -18.72 -17.53
CA ASP A 7 6.83 -19.37 -18.13
C ASP A 7 5.51 -19.21 -17.33
N ASN A 8 5.48 -18.36 -16.30
CA ASN A 8 4.35 -18.19 -15.39
C ASN A 8 3.95 -16.72 -15.17
N ILE A 9 4.80 -15.77 -15.52
CA ILE A 9 4.56 -14.33 -15.32
C ILE A 9 4.62 -13.62 -16.66
N GLU A 10 3.58 -12.87 -16.98
CA GLU A 10 3.52 -11.98 -18.13
C GLU A 10 3.76 -10.53 -17.65
N PHE A 11 4.69 -9.82 -18.30
CA PHE A 11 5.00 -8.43 -18.02
C PHE A 11 4.71 -7.53 -19.21
N TRP A 12 3.83 -6.55 -18.99
CA TRP A 12 3.42 -5.54 -19.96
C TRP A 12 3.96 -4.16 -19.55
N PRO A 13 5.02 -3.66 -20.20
CA PRO A 13 5.73 -2.44 -19.78
C PRO A 13 4.87 -1.19 -19.96
N GLU A 14 4.21 -1.10 -21.12
CA GLU A 14 3.28 -0.02 -21.49
C GLU A 14 2.15 0.13 -20.48
N HIS A 15 1.63 -1.01 -20.01
CA HIS A 15 0.55 -1.04 -19.02
C HIS A 15 1.06 -1.03 -17.58
N ARG A 16 2.38 -1.16 -17.37
CA ARG A 16 3.03 -1.37 -16.07
C ARG A 16 2.42 -2.54 -15.30
N LYS A 17 2.05 -3.62 -15.98
CA LYS A 17 1.31 -4.74 -15.37
C LYS A 17 2.12 -6.03 -15.37
N LEU A 18 2.07 -6.73 -14.24
CA LEU A 18 2.41 -8.14 -14.12
C LEU A 18 1.12 -8.95 -14.04
N ILE A 19 1.03 -10.04 -14.79
CA ILE A 19 -0.15 -10.91 -14.86
C ILE A 19 0.32 -12.36 -14.76
N SER A 20 -0.42 -13.20 -14.03
CA SER A 20 -0.15 -14.64 -14.04
C SER A 20 -0.61 -15.25 -15.36
N VAL A 21 0.25 -16.04 -16.00
CA VAL A 21 -0.10 -16.79 -17.22
C VAL A 21 -1.22 -17.81 -16.95
N HIS A 22 -1.29 -18.33 -15.72
CA HIS A 22 -2.27 -19.35 -15.34
C HIS A 22 -3.59 -18.76 -14.80
N ASN A 23 -3.58 -17.49 -14.36
CA ASN A 23 -4.76 -16.84 -13.80
C ASN A 23 -4.73 -15.32 -14.03
N ALA A 24 -5.47 -14.84 -15.03
CA ALA A 24 -5.52 -13.42 -15.37
C ALA A 24 -6.05 -12.51 -14.22
N ASP A 25 -6.82 -13.05 -13.27
CA ASP A 25 -7.29 -12.31 -12.10
C ASP A 25 -6.14 -12.00 -11.13
N LEU A 26 -5.06 -12.79 -11.16
CA LEU A 26 -3.81 -12.49 -10.44
C LEU A 26 -2.97 -11.54 -11.27
N ASN A 27 -3.20 -10.24 -11.07
CA ASN A 27 -2.41 -9.19 -11.69
C ASN A 27 -2.02 -8.09 -10.69
N VAL A 28 -0.90 -7.43 -10.96
CA VAL A 28 -0.35 -6.33 -10.15
C VAL A 28 0.06 -5.19 -11.07
N VAL A 29 -0.34 -3.97 -10.73
CA VAL A 29 0.12 -2.75 -11.39
C VAL A 29 1.36 -2.23 -10.66
N LEU A 30 2.47 -2.10 -11.38
CA LEU A 30 3.71 -1.51 -10.91
C LEU A 30 3.66 0.01 -10.99
N THR A 31 4.43 0.68 -10.13
CA THR A 31 4.71 2.11 -10.30
C THR A 31 5.51 2.34 -11.59
N THR A 32 5.42 3.54 -12.16
CA THR A 32 6.21 3.92 -13.35
C THR A 32 7.71 3.62 -13.20
N PRO A 33 8.40 4.08 -12.14
CA PRO A 33 9.82 3.76 -11.95
C PRO A 33 10.09 2.26 -11.77
N ALA A 34 9.23 1.51 -11.08
CA ALA A 34 9.40 0.06 -10.94
C ALA A 34 9.27 -0.68 -12.27
N SER A 35 8.31 -0.28 -13.12
CA SER A 35 8.15 -0.85 -14.47
C SER A 35 9.39 -0.61 -15.34
N ARG A 36 9.94 0.60 -15.30
CA ARG A 36 11.17 0.96 -16.02
C ARG A 36 12.39 0.19 -15.49
N CYS A 37 12.55 0.09 -14.17
CA CYS A 37 13.60 -0.73 -13.57
C CYS A 37 13.49 -2.20 -14.01
N LEU A 38 12.28 -2.77 -14.06
CA LEU A 38 12.08 -4.14 -14.53
C LEU A 38 12.45 -4.29 -16.02
N SER A 39 12.08 -3.32 -16.85
CA SER A 39 12.42 -3.34 -18.29
C SER A 39 13.94 -3.36 -18.48
N LEU A 40 14.69 -2.52 -17.76
CA LEU A 40 16.17 -2.52 -17.79
C LEU A 40 16.77 -3.87 -17.36
N LEU A 41 16.19 -4.52 -16.35
CA LEU A 41 16.64 -5.84 -15.90
C LEU A 41 16.41 -6.94 -16.95
N LEU A 42 15.28 -6.87 -17.67
CA LEU A 42 14.93 -7.84 -18.70
C LEU A 42 15.74 -7.64 -19.97
N GLU A 43 15.98 -6.39 -20.37
CA GLU A 43 16.82 -6.04 -21.52
C GLU A 43 18.28 -6.41 -21.32
N ALA A 44 18.79 -6.27 -20.09
CA ALA A 44 20.17 -6.60 -19.76
C ALA A 44 20.36 -8.08 -19.37
N PHE A 45 19.32 -8.91 -19.33
CA PHE A 45 19.46 -10.31 -18.93
C PHE A 45 20.41 -11.07 -19.88
N PRO A 46 21.40 -11.84 -19.38
CA PRO A 46 21.61 -12.27 -17.99
C PRO A 46 22.61 -11.43 -17.15
N ASP A 47 23.00 -10.27 -17.63
CA ASP A 47 24.02 -9.41 -17.03
C ASP A 47 23.52 -8.60 -15.82
N VAL A 48 24.47 -8.05 -15.07
CA VAL A 48 24.20 -7.18 -13.93
C VAL A 48 23.99 -5.75 -14.40
N VAL A 49 22.83 -5.18 -14.09
CA VAL A 49 22.56 -3.75 -14.27
C VAL A 49 23.16 -2.98 -13.10
N ALA A 50 24.01 -2.00 -13.38
CA ALA A 50 24.66 -1.21 -12.33
C ALA A 50 23.66 -0.26 -11.67
N GLN A 51 23.88 0.09 -10.39
CA GLN A 51 23.01 1.06 -9.70
C GLN A 51 22.94 2.40 -10.43
N GLN A 52 24.07 2.85 -10.98
CA GLN A 52 24.14 4.10 -11.73
C GLN A 52 23.25 4.09 -12.97
N ASP A 53 23.19 2.96 -13.69
CA ASP A 53 22.35 2.84 -14.89
C ASP A 53 20.86 3.01 -14.56
N PHE A 54 20.43 2.49 -13.41
CA PHE A 54 19.06 2.74 -12.93
C PHE A 54 18.82 4.21 -12.64
N PHE A 55 19.72 4.90 -11.92
CA PHE A 55 19.55 6.31 -11.62
C PHE A 55 19.46 7.13 -12.91
N THR A 56 20.37 6.89 -13.84
CA THR A 56 20.45 7.65 -15.09
C THR A 56 19.22 7.41 -15.97
N ARG A 57 18.88 6.15 -16.30
CA ARG A 57 17.82 5.84 -17.27
C ARG A 57 16.39 5.94 -16.72
N VAL A 58 16.19 5.80 -15.41
CA VAL A 58 14.84 5.82 -14.82
C VAL A 58 14.46 7.19 -14.28
N TRP A 59 15.44 7.98 -13.81
CA TRP A 59 15.20 9.26 -13.15
C TRP A 59 15.94 10.44 -13.77
N GLU A 60 17.26 10.39 -13.95
CA GLU A 60 18.04 11.58 -14.36
C GLU A 60 17.71 12.04 -15.79
N GLU A 61 17.44 11.12 -16.71
CA GLU A 61 16.96 11.44 -18.07
C GLU A 61 15.61 12.17 -18.08
N GLU A 62 14.79 11.99 -17.04
CA GLU A 62 13.53 12.70 -16.83
C GLU A 62 13.71 13.97 -15.96
N GLY A 63 14.96 14.38 -15.70
CA GLY A 63 15.29 15.55 -14.89
C GLY A 63 15.12 15.35 -13.37
N MET A 64 14.95 14.12 -12.91
CA MET A 64 14.71 13.80 -11.49
C MET A 64 15.96 13.24 -10.83
N ARG A 65 16.21 13.63 -9.57
CA ARG A 65 17.24 13.02 -8.71
C ARG A 65 16.59 12.39 -7.49
N VAL A 66 16.90 11.12 -7.24
CA VAL A 66 16.34 10.37 -6.13
C VAL A 66 17.43 9.74 -5.26
N PRO A 67 17.20 9.62 -3.95
CA PRO A 67 18.12 8.90 -3.07
C PRO A 67 18.14 7.40 -3.35
N THR A 68 19.21 6.73 -2.92
CA THR A 68 19.45 5.30 -3.21
C THR A 68 18.34 4.38 -2.67
N ASN A 69 17.75 4.72 -1.53
CA ASN A 69 16.62 3.98 -0.97
C ASN A 69 15.41 3.89 -1.94
N THR A 70 15.20 4.90 -2.79
CA THR A 70 14.15 4.88 -3.81
C THR A 70 14.36 3.76 -4.82
N LEU A 71 15.61 3.51 -5.26
CA LEU A 71 15.92 2.38 -6.13
C LEU A 71 15.58 1.05 -5.44
N TYR A 72 16.04 0.86 -4.20
CA TYR A 72 15.77 -0.36 -3.43
C TYR A 72 14.26 -0.58 -3.18
N GLN A 73 13.49 0.49 -2.95
CA GLN A 73 12.03 0.42 -2.83
C GLN A 73 11.39 -0.08 -4.13
N ASN A 74 11.81 0.42 -5.29
CA ASN A 74 11.31 -0.03 -6.59
C ASN A 74 11.67 -1.50 -6.86
N ILE A 75 12.89 -1.95 -6.58
CA ILE A 75 13.25 -3.37 -6.67
C ILE A 75 12.40 -4.22 -5.72
N SER A 76 12.11 -3.73 -4.51
CA SER A 76 11.24 -4.41 -3.55
C SER A 76 9.79 -4.52 -4.05
N ILE A 77 9.26 -3.49 -4.71
CA ILE A 77 7.93 -3.52 -5.36
C ILE A 77 7.89 -4.62 -6.42
N ILE A 78 8.90 -4.69 -7.29
CA ILE A 78 8.97 -5.71 -8.36
C ILE A 78 9.00 -7.12 -7.74
N ARG A 79 9.87 -7.35 -6.75
CA ARG A 79 9.97 -8.65 -6.06
C ARG A 79 8.65 -9.08 -5.42
N ARG A 80 7.89 -8.16 -4.82
CA ARG A 80 6.55 -8.46 -4.28
C ARG A 80 5.56 -8.75 -5.40
N GLY A 81 5.61 -8.00 -6.51
CA GLY A 81 4.79 -8.23 -7.69
C GLY A 81 4.97 -9.65 -8.23
N PHE A 82 6.21 -10.09 -8.42
CA PHE A 82 6.50 -11.46 -8.87
C PHE A 82 5.94 -12.54 -7.94
N ARG A 83 6.09 -12.37 -6.62
CA ARG A 83 5.51 -13.31 -5.64
C ARG A 83 3.98 -13.38 -5.73
N ALA A 84 3.33 -12.25 -6.01
CA ALA A 84 1.88 -12.18 -6.07
C ALA A 84 1.29 -12.86 -7.33
N VAL A 85 1.98 -12.82 -8.47
CA VAL A 85 1.45 -13.35 -9.74
C VAL A 85 2.02 -14.71 -10.16
N GLY A 86 3.25 -15.04 -9.77
CA GLY A 86 3.93 -16.28 -10.18
C GLY A 86 3.96 -17.37 -9.11
N ASP A 87 3.42 -17.12 -7.92
CA ASP A 87 3.48 -18.00 -6.74
C ASP A 87 4.90 -18.50 -6.42
N THR A 88 5.90 -17.67 -6.68
CA THR A 88 7.31 -18.03 -6.48
C THR A 88 7.72 -17.79 -5.04
N THR A 89 8.17 -18.83 -4.33
CA THR A 89 8.73 -18.73 -2.97
C THR A 89 10.08 -18.02 -2.93
N HIS A 90 10.86 -18.11 -4.01
CA HIS A 90 12.18 -17.49 -4.15
C HIS A 90 12.11 -16.15 -4.90
N SER A 91 13.08 -15.27 -4.62
CA SER A 91 13.18 -13.96 -5.29
C SER A 91 13.81 -14.12 -6.66
N LEU A 92 13.10 -13.75 -7.73
CA LEU A 92 13.61 -13.81 -9.11
C LEU A 92 14.71 -12.77 -9.41
N ILE A 93 14.80 -11.70 -8.62
CA ILE A 93 15.84 -10.66 -8.76
C ILE A 93 16.88 -10.81 -7.63
N ALA A 94 18.14 -11.00 -8.00
CA ALA A 94 19.29 -11.03 -7.11
C ALA A 94 19.89 -9.63 -6.91
N THR A 95 20.31 -9.35 -5.67
CA THR A 95 21.13 -8.16 -5.37
C THR A 95 22.60 -8.56 -5.46
N VAL A 96 23.39 -7.80 -6.23
CA VAL A 96 24.85 -7.94 -6.28
C VAL A 96 25.47 -6.78 -5.48
N PRO A 97 25.99 -7.05 -4.26
CA PRO A 97 26.48 -6.00 -3.37
C PRO A 97 27.49 -5.07 -4.07
N ARG A 98 27.34 -3.76 -3.87
CA ARG A 98 28.19 -2.70 -4.45
C ARG A 98 28.22 -2.64 -6.00
N ARG A 99 27.45 -3.46 -6.71
CA ARG A 99 27.34 -3.43 -8.17
C ARG A 99 25.95 -3.03 -8.63
N GLY A 100 24.92 -3.77 -8.22
CA GLY A 100 23.55 -3.54 -8.67
C GLY A 100 22.65 -4.76 -8.57
N PHE A 101 21.87 -5.03 -9.61
CA PHE A 101 20.83 -6.05 -9.60
C PHE A 101 20.85 -6.86 -10.89
N LYS A 102 20.43 -8.13 -10.81
CA LYS A 102 20.22 -8.99 -11.98
C LYS A 102 19.06 -9.95 -11.75
N ILE A 103 18.51 -10.48 -12.83
CA ILE A 103 17.58 -11.62 -12.75
C ILE A 103 18.41 -12.91 -12.64
N HIS A 104 17.93 -13.91 -11.88
CA HIS A 104 18.65 -15.17 -11.76
C HIS A 104 18.75 -15.90 -13.11
N ASN A 105 19.90 -16.53 -13.37
CA ASN A 105 20.21 -17.13 -14.67
C ASN A 105 19.42 -18.43 -14.96
N ASP A 106 18.78 -19.02 -13.95
CA ASP A 106 17.92 -20.20 -14.05
C ASP A 106 16.49 -19.87 -14.54
N ILE A 107 16.21 -18.59 -14.78
CA ILE A 107 14.90 -18.11 -15.22
C ILE A 107 14.85 -18.04 -16.75
N ASN A 108 13.78 -18.59 -17.33
CA ASN A 108 13.47 -18.43 -18.75
C ASN A 108 12.86 -17.04 -19.02
N ILE A 109 13.36 -16.31 -20.03
CA ILE A 109 12.81 -15.01 -20.45
C ILE A 109 12.52 -15.05 -21.93
N GLN A 110 11.27 -14.80 -22.30
CA GLN A 110 10.81 -14.71 -23.69
C GLN A 110 10.28 -13.31 -23.97
N ASN A 111 10.65 -12.75 -25.12
CA ASN A 111 10.19 -11.44 -25.56
C ASN A 111 9.23 -11.59 -26.74
N HIS A 112 8.06 -10.96 -26.64
CA HIS A 112 7.02 -10.97 -27.66
C HIS A 112 6.72 -9.55 -28.16
N VAL A 113 7.02 -9.31 -29.43
CA VAL A 113 6.63 -8.09 -30.13
C VAL A 113 5.23 -8.28 -30.68
N ILE A 114 4.32 -7.38 -30.34
CA ILE A 114 2.93 -7.41 -30.82
C ILE A 114 2.98 -6.82 -32.22
N ASN A 115 2.98 -7.69 -33.23
CA ASN A 115 2.78 -7.25 -34.61
C ASN A 115 1.29 -6.90 -34.75
N SER A 116 0.98 -5.62 -34.65
CA SER A 116 -0.34 -5.09 -34.99
C SER A 116 -0.51 -5.11 -36.51
N SER A 117 -0.87 -6.27 -37.06
CA SER A 117 -1.56 -6.36 -38.35
C SER A 117 -3.00 -6.75 -38.07
N THR A 118 -3.86 -5.74 -38.16
CA THR A 118 -5.30 -5.84 -38.37
C THR A 118 -5.60 -6.87 -39.45
N ASP A 119 -6.51 -7.81 -39.20
CA ASP A 119 -7.53 -8.18 -40.17
C ASP A 119 -8.76 -8.75 -39.46
N ALA A 120 -9.88 -8.10 -39.74
CA ALA A 120 -11.20 -8.43 -39.29
C ALA A 120 -11.81 -9.54 -40.16
N HIS A 121 -12.78 -10.25 -39.56
CA HIS A 121 -13.77 -11.12 -40.20
C HIS A 121 -13.29 -12.33 -41.00
N THR A 122 -13.61 -13.53 -40.51
CA THR A 122 -14.53 -14.40 -41.26
C THR A 122 -15.26 -15.35 -40.30
N HIS A 123 -16.60 -15.24 -40.27
CA HIS A 123 -17.48 -16.36 -40.00
C HIS A 123 -17.08 -17.54 -40.89
N ASN A 124 -17.07 -18.76 -40.38
CA ASN A 124 -17.62 -19.93 -41.09
C ASN A 124 -17.71 -21.11 -40.13
N ALA A 125 -18.95 -21.53 -39.88
CA ALA A 125 -19.29 -22.77 -39.23
C ALA A 125 -18.88 -23.98 -40.09
N PRO A 126 -18.61 -25.14 -39.49
CA PRO A 126 -18.75 -26.42 -40.18
C PRO A 126 -20.09 -27.10 -39.82
N PRO A 127 -20.71 -27.83 -40.77
CA PRO A 127 -22.04 -28.40 -40.64
C PRO A 127 -22.07 -29.71 -39.84
N ALA A 128 -23.27 -30.06 -39.38
CA ALA A 128 -23.59 -31.27 -38.64
C ALA A 128 -23.78 -32.52 -39.54
N ILE A 129 -24.12 -33.63 -38.87
CA ILE A 129 -24.70 -34.95 -39.27
C ILE A 129 -23.70 -36.05 -39.74
N LYS A 130 -23.71 -37.33 -39.31
CA LYS A 130 -24.71 -38.24 -38.67
C LYS A 130 -24.11 -39.29 -37.73
N VAL A 131 -24.98 -39.70 -36.80
CA VAL A 131 -24.98 -40.84 -35.87
C VAL A 131 -25.02 -42.20 -36.60
N ASN A 132 -24.45 -43.24 -35.97
CA ASN A 132 -24.96 -44.63 -35.91
C ASN A 132 -24.33 -45.29 -34.65
N ALA A 133 -25.07 -45.44 -33.56
CA ALA A 133 -25.98 -46.55 -33.22
C ALA A 133 -25.23 -47.85 -32.84
N GLY A 134 -25.20 -48.12 -31.53
CA GLY A 134 -24.73 -49.35 -30.90
C GLY A 134 -25.18 -49.40 -29.44
N TYR A 135 -26.46 -49.69 -29.25
CA TYR A 135 -27.10 -49.88 -27.94
C TYR A 135 -26.76 -51.27 -27.35
N LYS A 136 -26.30 -51.29 -26.10
CA LYS A 136 -26.50 -52.43 -25.19
C LYS A 136 -26.94 -51.91 -23.83
N GLU A 137 -28.19 -52.23 -23.50
CA GLU A 137 -28.77 -52.11 -22.17
C GLU A 137 -28.24 -53.25 -21.28
N SER A 138 -27.86 -52.91 -20.05
CA SER A 138 -28.06 -53.83 -18.93
C SER A 138 -28.29 -53.03 -17.67
N ILE A 139 -29.51 -53.18 -17.14
CA ILE A 139 -29.99 -52.68 -15.85
C ILE A 139 -29.18 -53.32 -14.72
N GLY A 140 -28.75 -52.50 -13.75
CA GLY A 140 -28.32 -52.99 -12.45
C GLY A 140 -27.46 -52.01 -11.65
N GLY A 141 -28.04 -51.38 -10.62
CA GLY A 141 -27.27 -50.84 -9.50
C GLY A 141 -27.53 -49.38 -9.12
N ALA A 142 -28.71 -49.09 -8.58
CA ALA A 142 -28.88 -47.95 -7.70
C ALA A 142 -28.07 -48.20 -6.40
N LYS A 143 -27.03 -47.39 -6.17
CA LYS A 143 -26.45 -46.93 -4.89
C LYS A 143 -25.06 -46.33 -5.18
N ASN A 144 -24.96 -44.98 -5.21
CA ASN A 144 -23.76 -44.17 -4.88
C ASN A 144 -23.80 -42.72 -5.44
N PHE A 145 -24.93 -42.02 -5.41
CA PHE A 145 -24.97 -40.58 -5.78
C PHE A 145 -25.03 -39.61 -4.58
N ASN A 146 -25.28 -40.12 -3.36
CA ASN A 146 -25.53 -39.25 -2.20
C ASN A 146 -24.25 -38.70 -1.51
N ASN A 147 -23.06 -39.17 -1.89
CA ASN A 147 -21.82 -38.85 -1.16
C ASN A 147 -21.03 -37.70 -1.82
N LYS A 148 -21.27 -37.41 -3.11
CA LYS A 148 -20.61 -36.30 -3.84
C LYS A 148 -21.27 -34.96 -3.57
N ILE A 149 -22.60 -34.90 -3.54
CA ILE A 149 -23.36 -33.67 -3.27
C ILE A 149 -23.14 -33.17 -1.84
N LEU A 150 -23.17 -34.06 -0.83
CA LEU A 150 -22.91 -33.69 0.56
C LEU A 150 -21.47 -33.19 0.79
N LYS A 151 -20.50 -33.70 0.00
CA LYS A 151 -19.09 -33.29 0.06
C LYS A 151 -18.86 -31.92 -0.59
N HIS A 152 -19.53 -31.63 -1.71
CA HIS A 152 -19.52 -30.29 -2.32
C HIS A 152 -20.22 -29.26 -1.43
N ILE A 153 -21.35 -29.60 -0.81
CA ILE A 153 -22.05 -28.71 0.14
C ILE A 153 -21.16 -28.41 1.36
N LYS A 154 -20.52 -29.43 1.97
CA LYS A 154 -19.58 -29.20 3.09
C LYS A 154 -18.35 -28.38 2.68
N SER A 155 -17.83 -28.59 1.47
CA SER A 155 -16.69 -27.81 0.93
C SER A 155 -17.04 -26.32 0.74
N HIS A 156 -18.21 -26.03 0.16
CA HIS A 156 -18.68 -24.65 0.01
C HIS A 156 -19.00 -23.98 1.35
N LEU A 157 -19.50 -24.73 2.34
CA LEU A 157 -19.71 -24.21 3.70
C LEU A 157 -18.40 -23.86 4.41
N ILE A 158 -17.33 -24.64 4.20
CA ILE A 158 -15.99 -24.34 4.74
C ILE A 158 -15.40 -23.10 4.06
N MET A 159 -15.59 -22.94 2.75
CA MET A 159 -15.13 -21.74 2.03
C MET A 159 -15.88 -20.47 2.48
N LEU A 160 -17.20 -20.55 2.67
CA LEU A 160 -18.00 -19.44 3.18
C LEU A 160 -17.61 -19.07 4.61
N SER A 161 -17.39 -20.04 5.50
CA SER A 161 -16.97 -19.73 6.87
C SER A 161 -15.59 -19.10 6.91
N ALA A 162 -14.63 -19.57 6.10
CA ALA A 162 -13.31 -18.96 5.99
C ALA A 162 -13.38 -17.52 5.47
N PHE A 163 -14.24 -17.24 4.49
CA PHE A 163 -14.46 -15.90 3.97
C PHE A 163 -15.06 -14.97 5.05
N VAL A 164 -16.06 -15.44 5.80
CA VAL A 164 -16.67 -14.65 6.89
C VAL A 164 -15.66 -14.36 8.01
N ILE A 165 -14.85 -15.35 8.39
CA ILE A 165 -13.78 -15.17 9.39
C ILE A 165 -12.70 -14.20 8.87
N GLY A 166 -12.33 -14.30 7.60
CA GLY A 166 -11.39 -13.39 6.94
C GLY A 166 -11.93 -11.96 6.90
N ALA A 167 -13.20 -11.78 6.51
CA ALA A 167 -13.86 -10.48 6.50
C ALA A 167 -13.98 -9.88 7.91
N TYR A 168 -14.32 -10.70 8.90
CA TYR A 168 -14.42 -10.27 10.29
C TYR A 168 -13.06 -9.87 10.86
N SER A 169 -12.01 -10.66 10.60
CA SER A 169 -10.65 -10.34 11.04
C SER A 169 -10.08 -9.11 10.35
N ALA A 170 -10.34 -8.92 9.05
CA ALA A 170 -10.00 -7.71 8.32
C ALA A 170 -10.75 -6.48 8.86
N TYR A 171 -12.05 -6.60 9.15
CA TYR A 171 -12.84 -5.54 9.78
C TYR A 171 -12.31 -5.18 11.17
N TRP A 172 -11.98 -6.19 11.98
CA TRP A 172 -11.41 -5.99 13.31
C TRP A 172 -10.04 -5.30 13.25
N LEU A 173 -9.16 -5.74 12.36
CA LEU A 173 -7.85 -5.12 12.11
C LEU A 173 -8.00 -3.69 11.59
N TRP A 174 -8.92 -3.45 10.66
CA TRP A 174 -9.22 -2.12 10.13
C TRP A 174 -9.66 -1.17 11.23
N ASN A 175 -10.61 -1.59 12.07
CA ASN A 175 -11.14 -0.79 13.16
C ASN A 175 -10.10 -0.51 14.25
N ASN A 176 -9.24 -1.50 14.55
CA ASN A 176 -8.18 -1.33 15.55
C ASN A 176 -7.01 -0.46 15.04
N ASN A 177 -6.77 -0.44 13.72
CA ASN A 177 -5.72 0.36 13.09
C ASN A 177 -6.17 1.75 12.61
N GLN A 178 -7.40 2.19 12.92
CA GLN A 178 -7.78 3.57 12.61
C GLN A 178 -6.89 4.55 13.42
N PRO A 179 -6.34 5.59 12.79
CA PRO A 179 -5.51 6.56 13.49
C PRO A 179 -6.36 7.29 14.53
N LYS A 180 -5.90 7.29 15.78
CA LYS A 180 -6.58 8.02 16.85
C LYS A 180 -6.34 9.53 16.64
N PRO A 181 -7.32 10.39 16.98
CA PRO A 181 -7.13 11.84 16.96
C PRO A 181 -5.89 12.25 17.77
N PHE A 182 -5.04 13.10 17.20
CA PHE A 182 -3.78 13.54 17.81
C PHE A 182 -3.99 14.19 19.19
N PHE A 183 -5.11 14.90 19.38
CA PHE A 183 -5.42 15.60 20.63
C PHE A 183 -6.40 14.86 21.54
N LYS A 184 -6.61 13.55 21.34
CA LYS A 184 -7.59 12.76 22.12
C LYS A 184 -7.41 12.87 23.64
N ASP A 185 -6.16 12.96 24.10
CA ASP A 185 -5.83 12.97 25.52
C ASP A 185 -5.80 14.38 26.14
N TYR A 186 -6.15 15.41 25.36
CA TYR A 186 -6.22 16.79 25.84
C TYR A 186 -7.61 17.12 26.39
N LYS A 187 -7.65 17.73 27.57
CA LYS A 187 -8.90 18.20 28.19
C LYS A 187 -8.96 19.72 28.18
N THR A 188 -10.14 20.26 27.88
CA THR A 188 -10.39 21.70 27.97
C THR A 188 -10.42 22.11 29.44
N VAL A 189 -9.56 23.05 29.83
CA VAL A 189 -9.44 23.54 31.21
C VAL A 189 -9.95 24.96 31.39
N ALA A 190 -9.99 25.76 30.32
CA ALA A 190 -10.54 27.11 30.36
C ALA A 190 -11.00 27.57 28.98
N GLU A 191 -11.93 28.52 28.98
CA GLU A 191 -12.38 29.25 27.79
C GLU A 191 -12.34 30.75 28.07
N ILE A 192 -11.52 31.49 27.32
CA ILE A 192 -11.25 32.90 27.58
C ILE A 192 -11.12 33.64 26.25
N ASN A 193 -11.87 34.72 26.08
CA ASN A 193 -11.86 35.54 24.86
C ASN A 193 -12.07 34.74 23.56
N GLY A 194 -12.84 33.65 23.62
CA GLY A 194 -13.09 32.74 22.50
C GLY A 194 -11.96 31.75 22.20
N CYS A 195 -10.94 31.67 23.05
CA CYS A 195 -9.91 30.63 23.01
C CYS A 195 -10.24 29.51 24.01
N HIS A 196 -10.33 28.27 23.52
CA HIS A 196 -10.42 27.05 24.31
C HIS A 196 -9.01 26.53 24.59
N PHE A 197 -8.63 26.48 25.87
CA PHE A 197 -7.33 25.99 26.32
C PHE A 197 -7.43 24.52 26.67
N ASN A 198 -6.67 23.68 25.97
CA ASN A 198 -6.67 22.24 26.12
C ASN A 198 -5.28 21.75 26.52
N VAL A 199 -5.19 20.89 27.54
CA VAL A 199 -3.92 20.44 28.10
C VAL A 199 -3.87 18.93 28.30
N THR A 200 -2.69 18.34 28.16
CA THR A 200 -2.38 16.97 28.59
C THR A 200 -1.83 17.04 30.00
N GLU A 201 -2.49 16.36 30.94
CA GLU A 201 -2.11 16.18 32.35
C GLU A 201 -2.66 17.23 33.34
N ASP A 202 -3.50 16.74 34.27
CA ASP A 202 -4.31 17.48 35.25
C ASP A 202 -3.76 17.34 36.69
N THR A 203 -2.44 17.31 36.85
CA THR A 203 -1.85 17.37 38.19
C THR A 203 -2.09 18.74 38.83
N ILE A 204 -2.31 18.77 40.15
CA ILE A 204 -2.57 20.01 40.92
C ILE A 204 -1.42 21.02 40.74
N ASP A 205 -0.19 20.56 40.53
CA ASP A 205 0.96 21.41 40.25
C ASP A 205 1.01 21.93 38.81
N GLY A 206 0.45 21.20 37.83
CA GLY A 206 0.32 21.66 36.45
C GLY A 206 -0.68 22.81 36.29
N LEU A 207 -1.78 22.79 37.05
CA LEU A 207 -2.79 23.86 37.05
C LEU A 207 -2.24 25.19 37.60
N LYS A 208 -1.25 25.17 38.50
CA LYS A 208 -0.58 26.40 38.97
C LYS A 208 0.26 27.06 37.86
N GLU A 209 0.86 26.26 36.98
CA GLU A 209 1.62 26.76 35.84
C GLU A 209 0.72 27.20 34.67
N PHE A 210 -0.53 26.73 34.64
CA PHE A 210 -1.50 27.11 33.62
C PHE A 210 -1.66 28.62 33.51
N ASP A 211 -1.78 29.34 34.64
CA ASP A 211 -1.95 30.81 34.61
C ASP A 211 -0.73 31.55 34.04
N LYS A 212 0.49 31.05 34.30
CA LYS A 212 1.74 31.57 33.71
C LYS A 212 1.73 31.41 32.20
N TYR A 213 1.36 30.22 31.71
CA TYR A 213 1.33 29.91 30.28
C TYR A 213 0.20 30.61 29.54
N LYS A 214 -0.99 30.64 30.14
CA LYS A 214 -2.17 31.33 29.62
C LYS A 214 -1.87 32.80 29.31
N THR A 215 -1.24 33.51 30.25
CA THR A 215 -0.90 34.92 30.08
C THR A 215 0.08 35.11 28.92
N ARG A 216 1.15 34.30 28.88
CA ARG A 216 2.16 34.34 27.81
C ARG A 216 1.57 34.03 26.42
N ILE A 217 0.58 33.14 26.34
CA ILE A 217 -0.08 32.81 25.07
C ILE A 217 -0.95 33.97 24.59
N LEU A 218 -1.71 34.62 25.48
CA LEU A 218 -2.53 35.76 25.12
C LEU A 218 -1.67 36.96 24.71
N ASP A 219 -0.55 37.20 25.40
CA ASP A 219 0.39 38.27 25.10
C ASP A 219 1.09 38.10 23.74
N SER A 220 1.10 36.89 23.17
CA SER A 220 1.67 36.64 21.84
C SER A 220 0.87 37.28 20.69
N GLY A 221 -0.32 37.81 20.96
CA GLY A 221 -1.21 38.40 19.95
C GLY A 221 -2.00 37.37 19.15
N ILE A 222 -2.24 36.18 19.72
CA ILE A 222 -2.98 35.13 19.04
C ILE A 222 -4.43 35.56 18.75
N ASN A 223 -4.87 35.35 17.51
CA ASN A 223 -6.24 35.65 17.10
C ASN A 223 -7.16 34.45 17.35
N CYS A 224 -7.83 34.44 18.50
CA CYS A 224 -8.80 33.40 18.89
C CYS A 224 -9.97 33.25 17.90
N LYS A 225 -10.30 34.27 17.09
CA LYS A 225 -11.34 34.13 16.06
C LYS A 225 -10.89 33.22 14.91
N LYS A 226 -9.59 33.22 14.61
CA LYS A 226 -9.00 32.39 13.54
C LYS A 226 -8.55 31.02 14.07
N HIS A 227 -7.99 30.99 15.28
CA HIS A 227 -7.50 29.77 15.94
C HIS A 227 -8.06 29.66 17.37
N PRO A 228 -9.34 29.28 17.54
CA PRO A 228 -9.97 29.20 18.84
C PRO A 228 -9.49 28.01 19.69
N TRP A 229 -8.85 26.98 19.11
CA TRP A 229 -8.50 25.76 19.85
C TRP A 229 -7.01 25.70 20.12
N LEU A 230 -6.61 25.84 21.38
CA LEU A 230 -5.21 25.83 21.81
C LEU A 230 -4.88 24.54 22.54
N TYR A 231 -3.81 23.87 22.13
CA TYR A 231 -3.36 22.60 22.69
C TYR A 231 -1.91 22.69 23.14
N PHE A 232 -1.61 22.37 24.40
CA PHE A 232 -0.24 22.36 24.90
C PHE A 232 -0.08 21.47 26.16
N PRO A 233 1.08 20.83 26.35
CA PRO A 233 1.35 20.08 27.57
C PRO A 233 1.70 20.99 28.74
N LEU A 234 1.34 20.59 29.97
CA LEU A 234 1.72 21.29 31.21
C LEU A 234 3.04 20.77 31.83
N ALA A 235 3.74 19.87 31.15
CA ALA A 235 4.95 19.23 31.66
C ALA A 235 6.13 20.21 31.85
N LYS A 236 6.80 20.14 33.00
CA LYS A 236 7.96 20.97 33.37
C LYS A 236 9.30 20.54 32.74
N SER A 237 9.32 19.47 31.93
CA SER A 237 10.56 18.82 31.50
C SER A 237 11.24 19.42 30.27
N SER A 238 10.70 20.49 29.67
CA SER A 238 11.22 21.08 28.43
C SER A 238 11.70 22.52 28.64
N PRO A 239 12.88 22.92 28.11
CA PRO A 239 13.41 24.29 28.17
C PRO A 239 12.62 25.32 27.32
N GLY A 240 11.51 24.89 26.72
CA GLY A 240 10.60 25.73 25.97
C GLY A 240 9.19 25.15 25.93
N MET A 241 8.21 26.03 25.74
CA MET A 241 6.80 25.70 25.61
C MET A 241 6.39 25.69 24.14
N ILE A 242 5.66 24.66 23.72
CA ILE A 242 5.05 24.56 22.39
C ILE A 242 3.54 24.56 22.54
N VAL A 243 2.88 25.41 21.76
CA VAL A 243 1.41 25.53 21.73
C VAL A 243 0.93 25.35 20.30
N MET A 244 -0.01 24.44 20.09
CA MET A 244 -0.67 24.22 18.80
C MET A 244 -2.01 24.96 18.78
N ALA A 245 -2.14 25.91 17.87
CA ALA A 245 -3.31 26.75 17.70
C ALA A 245 -4.09 26.36 16.44
N CYS A 246 -5.26 25.76 16.62
CA CYS A 246 -6.05 25.14 15.57
C CYS A 246 -7.33 25.93 15.29
N ASN A 247 -7.80 25.86 14.05
CA ASN A 247 -9.05 26.51 13.62
C ASN A 247 -10.32 25.73 14.02
N LYS A 248 -10.18 24.45 14.38
CA LYS A 248 -11.26 23.53 14.73
C LYS A 248 -10.86 22.68 15.92
N ASN A 249 -11.87 22.08 16.57
CA ASN A 249 -11.66 21.07 17.59
C ASN A 249 -11.19 19.77 16.93
N TYR A 250 -9.99 19.32 17.26
CA TYR A 250 -9.38 18.11 16.71
C TYR A 250 -9.32 16.96 17.71
N ASN A 251 -10.07 17.03 18.82
CA ASN A 251 -10.22 15.90 19.75
C ASN A 251 -10.98 14.72 19.13
N GLN A 252 -11.75 14.98 18.07
CA GLN A 252 -12.62 14.02 17.39
C GLN A 252 -12.21 13.73 15.94
N HIS A 253 -11.13 14.36 15.45
CA HIS A 253 -10.72 14.32 14.05
C HIS A 253 -9.25 13.98 13.91
N GLU A 254 -8.89 13.29 12.82
CA GLU A 254 -7.57 12.68 12.65
C GLU A 254 -6.51 13.64 12.09
N VAL A 255 -6.93 14.67 11.34
CA VAL A 255 -6.02 15.60 10.65
C VAL A 255 -6.22 17.00 11.16
N ALA A 256 -5.17 17.60 11.73
CA ALA A 256 -5.24 18.92 12.34
C ALA A 256 -4.58 20.01 11.47
N ASN A 257 -5.32 21.09 11.18
CA ASN A 257 -4.78 22.30 10.55
C ASN A 257 -4.50 23.35 11.63
N CYS A 258 -3.25 23.42 12.07
CA CYS A 258 -2.85 24.24 13.21
C CYS A 258 -1.59 25.07 12.91
N LEU A 259 -1.46 26.20 13.62
CA LEU A 259 -0.26 26.99 13.72
C LEU A 259 0.51 26.57 14.98
N THR A 260 1.82 26.44 14.90
CA THR A 260 2.67 26.14 16.06
C THR A 260 3.29 27.42 16.60
N LEU A 261 3.10 27.71 17.89
CA LEU A 261 3.79 28.76 18.63
C LEU A 261 4.84 28.13 19.53
N SER A 262 6.09 28.59 19.43
CA SER A 262 7.19 28.10 20.26
C SER A 262 7.74 29.25 21.10
N TYR A 263 7.77 29.03 22.42
CA TYR A 263 8.31 29.96 23.40
C TYR A 263 9.59 29.34 23.97
N ARG A 264 10.72 30.01 23.78
CA ARG A 264 11.99 29.63 24.41
C ARG A 264 12.17 30.44 25.68
N GLU A 265 12.53 29.80 26.79
CA GLU A 265 12.98 30.54 27.96
C GLU A 265 14.36 31.13 27.65
N VAL A 266 14.46 32.46 27.67
CA VAL A 266 15.74 33.16 27.63
C VAL A 266 16.17 33.30 29.08
N ASN A 267 17.11 32.45 29.52
CA ASN A 267 17.81 32.70 30.78
C ASN A 267 18.56 34.02 30.61
N ARG A 268 18.05 35.08 31.24
CA ARG A 268 18.84 36.27 31.53
C ARG A 268 19.59 35.96 32.82
N ASP A 269 20.83 35.50 32.64
CA ASP A 269 21.84 35.52 33.70
C ASP A 269 22.12 36.98 34.13
#